data_AF-A0A6A4GIM7-F1
#
_entry.id   AF-A0A6A4GIM7-F1
#
_cell.length_a   1.000
_cell.length_b   1.000
_cell.length_c   1.000
_cell.angle_alpha   90.00
_cell.angle_beta   90.00
_cell.angle_gamma   90.00
#
_symmetry.space_group_name_H-M   'P 1'
#
loop_
_entity.id
_entity.type
_entity.pdbx_description
1 polymer ?
#
loop_
_entity_poly.entity_id
_entity_poly.type
_entity_poly.pdbx_seq_one_letter_code
_entity_poly.pdbx_strand_id
1 'polypeptide(L)'
;FASNTSEMKKMATRDFEDLLQCAIPAFEGLLEGEHNARFMRLLYRAAEWHALAKLRMHTDPTLDRLDKVTAEFGRLMREFRDFTCTKFDTVELPHEAQACARCQVESAGLSTDATQNATRVAQRKTKGLNLQTYKFHAMGDYVPTIKLFGTSDSYSTQPVCSPLLGCFFS
;
A
#
# COMPACT_ATOMS: atom_id res chain seq x y z
N PHE A 1 5.20 -17.20 2.89
CA PHE A 1 4.42 -16.23 3.70
C PHE A 1 4.94 -16.22 5.13
N ALA A 2 4.97 -15.05 5.79
CA ALA A 2 5.25 -14.95 7.22
C ALA A 2 4.20 -15.71 8.07
N SER A 3 4.54 -16.04 9.32
CA SER A 3 3.64 -16.79 10.23
C SER A 3 2.31 -16.08 10.50
N ASN A 4 2.29 -14.74 10.42
CA ASN A 4 1.07 -13.95 10.45
C ASN A 4 1.21 -12.74 9.51
N THR A 5 0.57 -12.81 8.35
CA THR A 5 0.61 -11.76 7.33
C THR A 5 -0.17 -10.51 7.74
N SER A 6 -1.18 -10.66 8.60
CA SER A 6 -1.96 -9.53 9.13
C SER A 6 -1.18 -8.64 10.10
N GLU A 7 -0.10 -9.16 10.71
CA GLU A 7 0.80 -8.36 11.55
C GLU A 7 1.72 -7.43 10.75
N MET A 8 1.94 -7.73 9.46
CA MET A 8 2.77 -6.95 8.53
C MET A 8 4.19 -6.61 9.06
N LYS A 9 4.71 -7.39 10.00
CA LYS A 9 5.96 -7.14 10.69
C LYS A 9 7.15 -7.64 9.86
N LYS A 10 8.12 -6.75 9.60
CA LYS A 10 9.36 -7.03 8.84
C LYS A 10 9.11 -7.57 7.41
N MET A 11 8.07 -7.08 6.73
CA MET A 11 7.83 -7.47 5.34
C MET A 11 8.76 -6.71 4.39
N ALA A 12 9.46 -7.46 3.55
CA ALA A 12 10.19 -6.91 2.42
C ALA A 12 9.23 -6.60 1.28
N THR A 13 9.63 -5.74 0.33
CA THR A 13 8.81 -5.38 -0.85
C THR A 13 8.33 -6.61 -1.63
N ARG A 14 9.10 -7.70 -1.65
CA ARG A 14 8.71 -8.96 -2.31
C ARG A 14 7.51 -9.62 -1.62
N ASP A 15 7.45 -9.61 -0.29
CA ASP A 15 6.35 -10.23 0.46
C ASP A 15 4.99 -9.55 0.14
N PHE A 16 5.00 -8.24 -0.09
CA PHE A 16 3.80 -7.50 -0.50
C PHE A 16 3.31 -7.90 -1.90
N GLU A 17 4.23 -8.19 -2.83
CA GLU A 17 3.88 -8.65 -4.17
C GLU A 17 3.26 -10.05 -4.13
N ASP A 18 3.86 -10.96 -3.37
CA ASP A 18 3.33 -12.32 -3.20
C ASP A 18 1.96 -12.30 -2.52
N LEU A 19 1.75 -11.41 -1.54
CA LEU A 19 0.44 -11.24 -0.90
C LEU A 19 -0.63 -10.77 -1.88
N LEU A 20 -0.32 -9.82 -2.76
CA LEU A 20 -1.27 -9.34 -3.76
C LEU A 20 -1.62 -10.43 -4.79
N GLN A 21 -0.64 -11.24 -5.19
CA GLN A 21 -0.85 -12.34 -6.13
C GLN A 21 -1.73 -13.46 -5.53
N CYS A 22 -1.61 -13.71 -4.23
CA CYS A 22 -2.38 -14.74 -3.54
C CYS A 22 -3.62 -14.21 -2.79
N ALA A 23 -3.88 -12.91 -2.84
CA ALA A 23 -4.99 -12.29 -2.11
C ALA A 23 -6.36 -12.77 -2.59
N ILE A 24 -6.54 -12.90 -3.91
CA ILE A 24 -7.85 -13.21 -4.51
C ILE A 24 -8.46 -14.49 -3.89
N PRO A 25 -7.82 -15.67 -3.96
CA PRO A 25 -8.40 -16.88 -3.37
C PRO A 25 -8.49 -16.83 -1.83
N ALA A 26 -7.61 -16.08 -1.15
CA ALA A 26 -7.63 -15.97 0.31
C ALA A 26 -8.82 -15.13 0.84
N PHE A 27 -9.35 -14.23 0.01
CA PHE A 27 -10.44 -13.34 0.35
C PHE A 27 -11.78 -13.73 -0.28
N GLU A 28 -11.80 -14.79 -1.09
CA GLU A 28 -13.02 -15.28 -1.72
C GLU A 28 -14.01 -15.81 -0.68
N GLY A 29 -15.19 -15.19 -0.63
CA GLY A 29 -16.24 -15.57 0.32
C GLY A 29 -16.02 -15.04 1.73
N LEU A 30 -15.02 -14.16 1.95
CA LEU A 30 -14.81 -13.53 3.24
C LEU A 30 -15.99 -12.62 3.63
N LEU A 31 -16.54 -11.91 2.65
CA LEU A 31 -17.74 -11.09 2.83
C LEU A 31 -18.95 -11.83 2.27
N GLU A 32 -20.15 -11.38 2.63
CA GLU A 32 -21.40 -11.96 2.14
C GLU A 32 -21.99 -11.16 0.97
N GLY A 33 -22.65 -11.87 0.05
CA GLY A 33 -23.45 -11.28 -1.03
C GLY A 33 -22.70 -10.27 -1.90
N GLU A 34 -23.33 -9.11 -2.14
CA GLU A 34 -22.79 -8.07 -3.02
C GLU A 34 -21.47 -7.47 -2.51
N HIS A 35 -21.22 -7.51 -1.20
CA HIS A 35 -19.99 -6.99 -0.62
C HIS A 35 -18.78 -7.83 -1.03
N ASN A 36 -18.94 -9.15 -1.11
CA ASN A 36 -17.90 -10.04 -1.63
C ASN A 36 -17.62 -9.74 -3.10
N ALA A 37 -18.66 -9.66 -3.93
CA ALA A 37 -18.50 -9.37 -5.34
C ALA A 37 -17.78 -8.02 -5.58
N ARG A 38 -18.11 -7.00 -4.78
CA ARG A 38 -17.44 -5.69 -4.82
C ARG A 38 -15.98 -5.81 -4.38
N PHE A 39 -15.70 -6.53 -3.31
CA PHE A 39 -14.35 -6.72 -2.79
C PHE A 39 -13.47 -7.51 -3.75
N MET A 40 -13.97 -8.60 -4.31
CA MET A 40 -13.27 -9.43 -5.30
C MET A 40 -12.95 -8.63 -6.56
N ARG A 41 -13.90 -7.82 -7.05
CA ARG A 41 -13.65 -6.92 -8.19
C ARG A 41 -12.58 -5.88 -7.87
N LEU A 42 -12.59 -5.34 -6.65
CA LEU A 42 -11.59 -4.39 -6.18
C LEU A 42 -10.19 -5.03 -6.13
N LEU A 43 -10.07 -6.22 -5.56
CA LEU A 43 -8.81 -6.97 -5.49
C LEU A 43 -8.26 -7.30 -6.88
N TYR A 44 -9.14 -7.75 -7.80
CA TYR A 44 -8.74 -8.02 -9.17
C TYR A 44 -8.18 -6.76 -9.85
N ARG A 45 -8.85 -5.62 -9.72
CA ARG A 45 -8.36 -4.35 -10.30
C ARG A 45 -7.10 -3.84 -9.61
N ALA A 46 -6.94 -4.06 -8.32
CA ALA A 46 -5.70 -3.75 -7.61
C ALA A 46 -4.51 -4.56 -8.17
N ALA A 47 -4.71 -5.86 -8.38
CA ALA A 47 -3.71 -6.74 -8.95
C ALA A 47 -3.38 -6.38 -10.41
N GLU A 48 -4.40 -6.09 -11.23
CA GLU A 48 -4.21 -5.62 -12.61
C GLU A 48 -3.43 -4.31 -12.65
N TRP A 49 -3.81 -3.34 -11.82
CA TRP A 49 -3.10 -2.06 -11.71
C TRP A 49 -1.63 -2.27 -11.34
N HIS A 50 -1.37 -3.09 -10.31
CA HIS A 50 -0.02 -3.38 -9.86
C HIS A 50 0.84 -4.07 -10.92
N ALA A 51 0.26 -5.02 -11.66
CA ALA A 51 0.95 -5.71 -12.75
C ALA A 51 1.33 -4.73 -13.87
N LEU A 52 0.40 -3.85 -14.26
CA LEU A 52 0.64 -2.83 -15.28
C LEU A 52 1.68 -1.80 -14.83
N ALA A 53 1.57 -1.28 -13.60
CA ALA A 53 2.49 -0.29 -13.06
C ALA A 53 3.93 -0.80 -12.90
N LYS A 54 4.12 -2.12 -12.84
CA LYS A 54 5.44 -2.78 -12.72
C LYS A 54 6.03 -3.25 -14.05
N LEU A 55 5.37 -3.01 -15.19
CA LEU A 55 5.94 -3.39 -16.48
C LEU A 55 7.27 -2.67 -16.68
N ARG A 56 8.31 -3.44 -17.07
CA ARG A 56 9.64 -2.89 -17.41
C ARG A 56 9.65 -2.16 -18.75
N MET A 57 8.62 -2.37 -19.56
CA MET A 57 8.46 -1.73 -20.84
C MET A 57 6.99 -1.37 -21.02
N HIS A 58 6.76 -0.08 -21.26
CA HIS A 58 5.45 0.43 -21.59
C HIS A 58 5.34 0.73 -23.08
N THR A 59 4.16 0.46 -23.63
CA THR A 59 3.72 0.86 -24.96
C THR A 59 2.48 1.72 -24.80
N ASP A 60 2.09 2.47 -25.84
CA ASP A 60 0.89 3.31 -25.76
C ASP A 60 -0.36 2.52 -25.30
N PRO A 61 -0.63 1.29 -25.78
CA PRO A 61 -1.75 0.50 -25.28
C PRO A 61 -1.66 0.14 -23.79
N THR A 62 -0.46 -0.15 -23.26
CA THR A 62 -0.34 -0.51 -21.84
C THR A 62 -0.44 0.72 -20.94
N LEU A 63 0.03 1.88 -21.39
CA LEU A 63 -0.17 3.16 -20.71
C LEU A 63 -1.65 3.56 -20.68
N ASP A 64 -2.34 3.45 -21.81
CA ASP A 64 -3.78 3.69 -21.88
C ASP A 64 -4.58 2.74 -21.00
N ARG A 65 -4.14 1.47 -20.92
CA ARG A 65 -4.76 0.49 -20.01
C ARG A 65 -4.50 0.86 -18.55
N LEU A 66 -3.28 1.24 -18.20
CA LEU A 66 -2.91 1.66 -16.84
C LEU A 66 -3.73 2.88 -16.40
N ASP A 67 -3.91 3.87 -17.28
CA ASP A 67 -4.73 5.06 -16.98
C ASP A 67 -6.19 4.69 -16.68
N LYS A 68 -6.81 3.89 -17.57
CA LYS A 68 -8.18 3.40 -17.39
C LYS A 68 -8.36 2.58 -16.12
N VAL A 69 -7.43 1.66 -15.85
CA VAL A 69 -7.45 0.82 -14.66
C VAL A 69 -7.27 1.67 -13.39
N THR A 70 -6.43 2.71 -13.43
CA THR A 70 -6.25 3.64 -12.30
C THR A 70 -7.57 4.35 -11.96
N ALA A 71 -8.26 4.88 -12.98
CA ALA A 71 -9.55 5.53 -12.80
C ALA A 71 -10.63 4.55 -12.27
N GLU A 72 -10.69 3.34 -12.83
CA GLU A 72 -11.64 2.32 -12.41
C GLU A 72 -11.36 1.82 -10.98
N PHE A 73 -10.09 1.58 -10.64
CA PHE A 73 -9.68 1.20 -9.29
C PHE A 73 -10.06 2.28 -8.27
N GLY A 74 -9.79 3.56 -8.60
CA GLY A 74 -10.18 4.68 -7.74
C GLY A 74 -11.69 4.77 -7.52
N ARG A 75 -12.50 4.50 -8.57
CA ARG A 75 -13.96 4.41 -8.45
C ARG A 75 -14.37 3.25 -7.53
N LEU A 76 -13.81 2.06 -7.72
CA LEU A 76 -14.13 0.89 -6.90
C LEU A 76 -13.75 1.07 -5.43
N MET A 77 -12.63 1.75 -5.13
CA MET A 77 -12.22 2.09 -3.76
C MET A 77 -13.25 3.00 -3.08
N ARG A 78 -13.75 4.02 -3.80
CA ARG A 78 -14.81 4.91 -3.29
C ARG A 78 -16.11 4.16 -3.06
N GLU A 79 -16.52 3.32 -4.01
CA GLU A 79 -17.70 2.47 -3.84
C GLU A 79 -17.59 1.48 -2.68
N PHE A 80 -16.41 0.87 -2.50
CA PHE A 80 -16.16 -0.02 -1.38
C PHE A 80 -16.27 0.72 -0.04
N ARG A 81 -15.70 1.93 0.05
CA ARG A 81 -15.84 2.80 1.23
C ARG A 81 -17.32 3.14 1.50
N ASP A 82 -18.05 3.58 0.47
CA ASP A 82 -19.38 4.16 0.64
C ASP A 82 -20.46 3.09 0.87
N PHE A 83 -20.34 1.93 0.22
CA PHE A 83 -21.36 0.89 0.26
C PHE A 83 -21.00 -0.33 1.11
N THR A 84 -19.71 -0.65 1.27
CA THR A 84 -19.28 -1.80 2.08
C THR A 84 -18.82 -1.36 3.45
N CYS A 85 -17.87 -0.43 3.58
CA CYS A 85 -17.35 -0.02 4.88
C CYS A 85 -18.41 0.64 5.79
N THR A 86 -19.52 1.13 5.25
CA THR A 86 -20.65 1.63 6.05
C THR A 86 -21.49 0.53 6.69
N LYS A 87 -21.31 -0.73 6.28
CA LYS A 87 -22.03 -1.91 6.80
C LYS A 87 -21.22 -2.74 7.77
N PHE A 88 -19.90 -2.54 7.83
CA PHE A 88 -18.99 -3.29 8.69
C PHE A 88 -18.31 -2.34 9.67
N ASP A 89 -18.49 -2.57 10.96
CA ASP A 89 -17.80 -1.84 12.01
C ASP A 89 -16.34 -2.30 12.10
N THR A 90 -15.46 -1.59 11.41
CA THR A 90 -14.02 -1.85 11.49
C THR A 90 -13.40 -1.08 12.64
N VAL A 91 -12.58 -1.76 13.44
CA VAL A 91 -11.82 -1.17 14.55
C VAL A 91 -10.33 -1.35 14.31
N GLU A 92 -9.53 -0.51 14.95
CA GLU A 92 -8.07 -0.63 14.95
C GLU A 92 -7.62 -2.04 15.35
N LEU A 93 -6.56 -2.54 14.72
CA LEU A 93 -5.91 -3.76 15.18
C LEU A 93 -5.31 -3.51 16.58
N PRO A 94 -5.17 -4.54 17.43
CA PRO A 94 -4.64 -4.38 18.78
C PRO A 94 -3.28 -3.67 18.83
N HIS A 95 -2.40 -3.96 17.87
CA HIS A 95 -1.10 -3.31 17.79
C HIS A 95 -1.18 -1.84 17.34
N GLU A 96 -2.13 -1.50 16.46
CA GLU A 96 -2.35 -0.11 16.05
C GLU A 96 -2.83 0.73 17.24
N ALA A 97 -3.81 0.23 18.00
CA ALA A 97 -4.30 0.90 19.20
C ALA A 97 -3.18 1.10 20.24
N GLN A 98 -2.32 0.09 20.42
CA GLN A 98 -1.15 0.18 21.29
C GLN A 98 -0.13 1.22 20.79
N ALA A 99 0.16 1.24 19.49
CA ALA A 99 1.07 2.22 18.90
C ALA A 99 0.53 3.65 19.05
N CYS A 100 -0.76 3.84 18.79
CA CYS A 100 -1.44 5.13 18.97
C CYS A 100 -1.40 5.60 20.43
N ALA A 101 -1.64 4.71 21.39
CA ALA A 101 -1.52 5.02 22.82
C ALA A 101 -0.10 5.44 23.20
N ARG A 102 0.94 4.78 22.67
CA ARG A 102 2.34 5.18 22.91
C ARG A 102 2.62 6.58 22.38
N CYS A 103 2.25 6.86 21.14
CA CYS A 103 2.47 8.18 20.54
C CYS A 103 1.72 9.29 21.29
N GLN A 104 0.50 9.04 21.78
CA GLN A 104 -0.25 10.01 22.58
C GLN A 104 0.46 10.33 23.90
N VAL A 105 0.96 9.31 24.60
CA VAL A 105 1.69 9.48 25.87
C VAL A 105 3.03 10.18 25.66
N GLU A 106 3.75 9.85 24.58
CA GLU A 106 4.98 10.54 24.17
C GLU A 106 4.72 12.02 23.84
N SER A 107 3.68 12.31 23.07
CA SER A 107 3.31 13.69 22.73
C SER A 107 2.84 14.52 23.93
N ALA A 108 2.35 13.85 24.99
CA ALA A 108 1.93 14.46 26.24
C ALA A 108 3.06 14.55 27.30
N GLY A 109 4.27 14.07 27.00
CA GLY A 109 5.43 14.13 27.91
C GLY A 109 5.28 13.30 29.19
N LEU A 110 4.44 12.27 29.18
CA LEU A 110 4.11 11.45 30.35
C LEU A 110 5.15 10.34 30.58
N SER A 111 5.34 9.94 31.84
CA SER A 111 6.35 8.98 32.30
C SER A 111 6.13 7.56 31.74
N THR A 112 7.21 6.77 31.65
CA THR A 112 7.23 5.40 31.10
C THR A 112 6.24 4.42 31.75
N ASP A 113 5.92 4.59 33.04
CA ASP A 113 4.91 3.78 33.75
C ASP A 113 3.48 4.09 33.30
N ALA A 114 3.18 5.36 32.99
CA ALA A 114 1.90 5.76 32.40
C ALA A 114 1.76 5.20 30.98
N THR A 115 2.87 5.10 30.23
CA THR A 115 2.91 4.47 28.90
C THR A 115 2.52 2.99 28.94
N GLN A 116 3.01 2.24 29.92
CA GLN A 116 2.72 0.79 30.05
C GLN A 116 1.27 0.52 30.46
N ASN A 117 0.71 1.34 31.37
CA ASN A 117 -0.69 1.23 31.74
C ASN A 117 -1.64 1.69 30.61
N ALA A 118 -1.31 2.77 29.90
CA ALA A 118 -2.10 3.25 28.77
C ALA A 118 -2.10 2.25 27.59
N THR A 119 -0.99 1.54 27.35
CA THR A 119 -0.96 0.47 26.32
C THR A 119 -1.72 -0.78 26.73
N ARG A 120 -1.80 -1.11 28.03
CA ARG A 120 -2.60 -2.24 28.54
C ARG A 120 -4.11 -1.99 28.45
N VAL A 121 -4.54 -0.73 28.58
CA VAL A 121 -5.95 -0.31 28.61
C VAL A 121 -6.40 0.33 27.28
N ALA A 122 -5.53 0.35 26.26
CA ALA A 122 -5.80 1.00 24.98
C ALA A 122 -7.10 0.47 24.34
N GLN A 123 -8.15 1.30 24.38
CA GLN A 123 -9.41 1.00 23.74
C GLN A 123 -9.25 1.14 22.23
N ARG A 124 -9.62 0.09 21.50
CA ARG A 124 -9.62 0.09 20.03
C ARG A 124 -10.69 1.06 19.54
N LYS A 125 -10.28 2.02 18.72
CA LYS A 125 -11.20 2.99 18.12
C LYS A 125 -11.76 2.44 16.81
N THR A 126 -12.98 2.83 16.48
CA THR A 126 -13.56 2.59 15.15
C THR A 126 -12.72 3.33 14.12
N LYS A 127 -12.37 2.65 13.03
CA LYS A 127 -11.49 3.18 12.01
C LYS A 127 -12.07 2.91 10.63
N GLY A 128 -12.43 3.97 9.93
CA GLY A 128 -12.88 3.91 8.54
C GLY A 128 -11.73 3.93 7.54
N LEU A 129 -12.02 3.52 6.31
CA LEU A 129 -11.09 3.58 5.19
C LEU A 129 -10.84 5.05 4.77
N ASN A 130 -9.63 5.54 5.02
CA ASN A 130 -9.21 6.89 4.61
C ASN A 130 -8.58 6.88 3.21
N LEU A 131 -9.26 7.50 2.24
CA LEU A 131 -8.77 7.67 0.86
C LEU A 131 -8.00 8.98 0.63
N GLN A 132 -8.00 9.91 1.60
CA GLN A 132 -7.28 11.18 1.51
C GLN A 132 -5.82 11.01 1.94
N THR A 133 -5.14 10.07 1.28
CA THR A 133 -3.71 9.82 1.52
C THR A 133 -2.91 10.19 0.29
N TYR A 134 -1.70 10.70 0.50
CA TYR A 134 -0.78 10.99 -0.60
C TYR A 134 -0.60 9.78 -1.53
N LYS A 135 -0.46 8.58 -0.95
CA LYS A 135 -0.27 7.34 -1.72
C LYS A 135 -1.41 7.08 -2.70
N PHE A 136 -2.66 7.32 -2.28
CA PHE A 136 -3.83 7.09 -3.13
C PHE A 136 -3.91 8.13 -4.26
N HIS A 137 -3.63 9.39 -3.97
CA HIS A 137 -3.63 10.46 -4.98
C HIS A 137 -2.48 10.32 -5.98
N ALA A 138 -1.28 9.97 -5.51
CA ALA A 138 -0.10 9.75 -6.33
C ALA A 138 -0.26 8.61 -7.35
N MET A 139 -1.22 7.70 -7.18
CA MET A 139 -1.51 6.65 -8.17
C MET A 139 -1.90 7.24 -9.53
N GLY A 140 -2.60 8.38 -9.55
CA GLY A 140 -2.99 9.08 -10.77
C GLY A 140 -1.80 9.64 -11.57
N ASP A 141 -0.67 9.86 -10.89
CA ASP A 141 0.51 10.47 -11.49
C ASP A 141 1.44 9.44 -12.16
N TYR A 142 1.15 8.13 -12.06
CA TYR A 142 1.99 7.08 -12.64
C TYR A 142 2.14 7.20 -14.16
N VAL A 143 1.02 7.25 -14.88
CA VAL A 143 1.03 7.34 -16.35
C VAL A 143 1.75 8.59 -16.87
N PRO A 144 1.46 9.82 -16.38
CA PRO A 144 2.19 11.00 -16.84
C PRO A 144 3.68 10.94 -16.44
N THR A 145 4.01 10.39 -15.27
CA THR A 145 5.41 10.21 -14.84
C THR A 145 6.16 9.26 -15.76
N ILE A 146 5.57 8.11 -16.11
CA ILE A 146 6.19 7.14 -17.02
C ILE A 146 6.39 7.74 -18.42
N LYS A 147 5.42 8.52 -18.92
CA LYS A 147 5.54 9.19 -20.22
C LYS A 147 6.68 10.22 -20.25
N LEU A 148 6.88 10.95 -19.15
CA LEU A 148 7.86 12.03 -19.08
C LEU A 148 9.28 11.54 -18.78
N PHE A 149 9.40 10.54 -17.90
CA PHE A 149 10.69 10.14 -17.33
C PHE A 149 11.07 8.66 -17.57
N GLY A 150 10.18 7.87 -18.18
CA GLY A 150 10.38 6.43 -18.38
C GLY A 150 9.99 5.60 -17.15
N THR A 151 10.21 4.28 -17.23
CA THR A 151 9.97 3.36 -16.11
C THR A 151 11.00 3.56 -15.01
N SER A 152 10.56 3.47 -13.75
CA SER A 152 11.44 3.68 -12.60
C SER A 152 12.47 2.56 -12.36
N ASP A 153 12.41 1.48 -13.13
CA ASP A 153 13.36 0.35 -13.02
C ASP A 153 14.71 0.64 -13.67
N SER A 154 14.81 1.70 -14.49
CA SER A 154 16.02 2.09 -15.21
C SER A 154 16.88 3.13 -14.49
N TYR A 155 16.48 3.60 -13.29
CA TYR A 155 17.30 4.51 -12.49
C TYR A 155 18.42 3.75 -11.78
N SER A 156 19.58 3.66 -12.42
CA SER A 156 20.81 3.27 -11.73
C SER A 156 21.26 4.41 -10.81
N THR A 157 21.29 4.17 -9.50
CA THR A 157 21.94 5.08 -8.53
C THR A 157 23.41 4.73 -8.32
N GLN A 158 24.03 3.93 -9.20
CA GLN A 158 25.47 3.70 -9.10
C GLN A 158 26.18 5.04 -9.35
N PRO A 159 26.95 5.58 -8.39
CA PRO A 159 27.87 6.65 -8.71
C PRO A 159 28.87 6.07 -9.70
N VAL A 160 28.82 6.52 -10.95
CA VAL A 160 29.88 6.24 -11.92
C VAL A 160 31.10 7.01 -11.42
N CYS A 161 31.86 6.39 -10.52
CA CYS A 161 33.20 6.83 -10.19
C CYS A 161 34.06 6.45 -11.39
N SER A 162 34.11 7.31 -12.40
CA SER A 162 35.09 7.22 -13.48
C SER A 162 36.48 7.31 -12.84
N PRO A 163 37.32 6.27 -12.88
CA PRO A 163 38.71 6.42 -12.52
C PRO A 163 39.36 7.17 -13.68
N LEU A 164 39.54 8.49 -13.52
CA LEU A 164 40.48 9.20 -14.35
C LEU A 164 41.84 8.55 -14.12
N LEU A 165 42.29 7.84 -15.16
CA LEU A 165 43.59 7.23 -15.36
C LEU A 165 44.69 8.03 -14.66
N GLY A 166 45.39 7.37 -13.73
CA GLY A 166 46.69 7.81 -13.29
C GLY A 166 47.68 7.70 -14.44
N CYS A 167 48.10 8.84 -15.00
CA CYS A 167 49.37 8.94 -15.69
C CYS A 167 50.48 8.96 -14.64
N PHE A 168 51.07 7.80 -14.37
CA PHE A 168 52.38 7.71 -13.72
C PHE A 168 53.46 8.11 -14.72
N PHE A 169 54.33 9.02 -14.29
CA PHE A 169 55.62 9.34 -14.91
C PHE A 169 56.45 8.07 -15.15
N SER A 170 57.00 7.92 -16.35
CA SER A 170 58.45 7.80 -16.58
C SER A 170 58.80 8.07 -18.03
#